data_AF-A0A7J4S8Z3-F1
#
_entry.id   AF-A0A7J4S8Z3-F1
#
_cell.length_a   1.000
_cell.length_b   1.000
_cell.length_c   1.000
_cell.angle_alpha   90.00
_cell.angle_beta   90.00
_cell.angle_gamma   90.00
#
_symmetry.space_group_name_H-M   'P 1'
#
loop_
_entity.id
_entity.type
_entity.pdbx_description
1 polymer ?
#
loop_
_entity_poly.entity_id
_entity_poly.type
_entity_poly.pdbx_seq_one_letter_code
_entity_poly.pdbx_strand_id
1 'polypeptide(L)' 'MERGKLADLVVLDAPTYHHLGYRLGGDLAEAVVKRGRIRKGRGLTK' A
#
# COMPACT_ATOMS: atom_id res chain seq x y z
N MET A 1 12.20 0.46 5.09
CA MET A 1 11.53 1.15 6.22
C MET A 1 12.58 1.54 7.23
N GLU A 2 12.40 2.67 7.92
CA GLU A 2 13.38 3.19 8.89
C GLU A 2 12.65 3.70 10.13
N ARG A 3 13.26 3.49 11.31
CA ARG A 3 12.69 3.92 12.59
C ARG A 3 12.80 5.44 12.75
N GLY A 4 11.80 6.06 13.37
CA GLY A 4 11.76 7.51 13.60
C GLY A 4 11.20 8.32 12.43
N LYS A 5 11.02 7.72 11.24
CA LYS A 5 10.34 8.36 10.10
C LYS A 5 8.82 8.22 10.22
N LEU A 6 8.11 9.12 9.53
CA LEU A 6 6.65 9.04 9.44
C LEU A 6 6.26 7.72 8.76
N ALA A 7 5.30 7.02 9.36
CA ALA A 7 4.75 5.78 8.85
C ALA A 7 3.73 6.06 7.73
N ASP A 8 4.23 6.61 6.62
CA ASP A 8 3.49 6.82 5.38
C ASP A 8 3.87 5.69 4.41
N LEU A 9 2.97 4.74 4.21
CA LEU A 9 3.23 3.48 3.51
C LEU A 9 2.08 3.14 2.56
N VAL A 10 2.43 2.47 1.45
CA VAL A 10 1.46 1.82 0.56
C VAL A 10 1.81 0.34 0.47
N VAL A 11 0.83 -0.51 0.74
CA VAL A 11 0.92 -1.95 0.57
C VAL A 11 0.29 -2.28 -0.78
N LEU A 12 1.03 -2.98 -1.64
CA LEU A 12 0.63 -3.29 -3.01
C LEU A 12 0.41 -4.78 -3.15
N ASP A 13 -0.72 -5.15 -3.74
CA ASP A 13 -1.05 -6.53 -4.12
C ASP A 13 -0.34 -6.89 -5.43
N ALA A 14 0.99 -7.00 -5.36
CA ALA A 14 1.86 -7.35 -6.47
C ALA A 14 3.01 -8.25 -6.00
N PRO A 15 3.39 -9.27 -6.79
CA PRO A 15 4.49 -10.17 -6.41
C PRO A 15 5.84 -9.45 -6.28
N THR A 16 6.10 -8.51 -7.19
CA THR A 16 7.35 -7.72 -7.24
C THR A 16 7.12 -6.38 -7.92
N TYR A 17 8.07 -5.44 -7.78
CA TYR A 17 8.00 -4.11 -8.39
C TYR A 17 7.94 -4.10 -9.93
N HIS A 18 8.37 -5.17 -10.60
CA HIS A 18 8.28 -5.27 -12.06
C HIS A 18 6.83 -5.28 -12.57
N HIS A 19 5.88 -5.63 -11.71
CA HIS A 19 4.45 -5.72 -12.06
C HIS A 19 3.73 -4.36 -11.99
N LEU A 20 4.40 -3.30 -11.53
CA LEU A 20 3.79 -1.98 -11.39
C LEU A 20 3.46 -1.33 -12.74
N GLY A 21 4.32 -1.54 -13.76
CA GLY A 21 4.16 -0.94 -15.09
C GLY A 21 3.05 -1.56 -15.94
N TYR A 22 2.69 -2.83 -15.68
CA TYR A 22 1.76 -3.59 -16.53
C TYR A 22 0.29 -3.44 -16.13
N ARG A 23 -0.02 -2.89 -14.94
CA ARG A 23 -1.38 -2.76 -14.40
C ARG A 23 -1.89 -1.33 -14.43
N LEU A 24 -1.75 -0.65 -15.57
CA LEU A 24 -2.30 0.69 -15.75
C LEU A 24 -3.84 0.65 -15.62
N GLY A 25 -4.37 1.37 -14.64
CA GLY A 25 -5.83 1.52 -14.41
C GLY A 25 -6.44 0.62 -13.33
N GLY A 26 -5.67 -0.29 -12.71
CA GLY A 26 -6.14 -1.12 -11.59
C GLY A 26 -5.83 -0.52 -10.21
N ASP A 27 -6.71 -0.74 -9.22
CA ASP A 27 -6.43 -0.42 -7.82
C ASP A 27 -5.52 -1.49 -7.19
N LEU A 28 -4.20 -1.27 -7.31
CA LEU A 28 -3.19 -2.17 -6.79
C LEU A 28 -3.00 -2.05 -5.27
N ALA A 29 -3.44 -0.93 -4.68
CA ALA A 29 -3.26 -0.69 -3.27
C ALA A 29 -4.14 -1.64 -2.46
N GLU A 30 -3.51 -2.52 -1.69
CA GLU A 30 -4.19 -3.32 -0.68
C GLU A 30 -4.51 -2.46 0.54
N ALA A 31 -3.51 -1.69 1.00
CA ALA A 31 -3.65 -0.78 2.12
C ALA A 31 -2.84 0.51 1.95
N VAL A 32 -3.35 1.60 2.52
CA VAL A 32 -2.65 2.89 2.59
C VAL A 32 -2.58 3.30 4.05
N VAL A 33 -1.37 3.47 4.56
CA VAL A 33 -1.10 3.98 5.91
C VAL A 33 -0.62 5.41 5.78
N LYS A 34 -1.26 6.33 6.50
CA LYS A 34 -0.86 7.73 6.57
C LYS A 34 -0.64 8.11 8.02
N ARG A 35 0.57 8.54 8.37
CA ARG A 35 0.98 8.88 9.74
C ARG A 35 0.62 7.78 10.75
N GLY A 36 0.87 6.52 10.39
CA GLY A 36 0.59 5.36 11.24
C GLY A 36 -0.89 4.98 11.34
N ARG A 37 -1.79 5.60 10.57
CA ARG A 37 -3.22 5.25 10.53
C ARG A 37 -3.57 4.63 9.18
N ILE A 38 -4.25 3.48 9.21
CA ILE A 38 -4.81 2.86 8.00
C ILE A 38 -5.93 3.77 7.49
N ARG A 39 -5.83 4.20 6.23
CA ARG A 39 -6.84 5.05 5.54
C ARG A 39 -7.65 4.28 4.51
N LYS A 40 -7.09 3.21 3.96
CA LYS A 40 -7.72 2.29 3.02
C LYS A 40 -7.16 0.88 3.28
N GLY A 41 -8.00 -0.15 3.24
CA GLY A 41 -7.59 -1.54 3.47
C GLY A 41 -8.63 -2.52 2.93
N ARG A 42 -8.33 -3.24 1.85
CA ARG A 42 -9.30 -4.15 1.20
C ARG A 42 -9.65 -5.41 2.03
N GLY A 43 -8.93 -5.67 3.14
CA GLY A 43 -9.21 -6.77 4.07
C GLY A 43 -9.17 -6.41 5.56
N LEU A 44 -9.09 -5.11 5.89
CA LEU A 44 -8.95 -4.61 7.27
C LEU A 44 -10.26 -4.03 7.84
N THR A 45 -11.31 -3.99 7.02
CA THR A 45 -12.70 -3.76 7.43
C THR A 45 -13.39 -5.11 7.51
N LYS A 46 -13.28 -5.78 8.65
CA LYS A 46 -14.17 -6.86 9.04
C LYS A 46 -14.54 -6.71 10.51
#